data_AF-E9I0B9-F1
#
_entry.id   AF-E9I0B9-F1
#
_cell.length_a   1.000
_cell.length_b   1.000
_cell.length_c   1.000
_cell.angle_alpha   90.00
_cell.angle_beta   90.00
_cell.angle_gamma   90.00
#
_symmetry.space_group_name_H-M   'P 1'
#
loop_
_entity.id
_entity.type
_entity.pdbx_description
1 polymer ?
#
loop_
_entity_poly.entity_id
_entity_poly.type
_entity_poly.pdbx_seq_one_letter_code
_entity_poly.pdbx_strand_id
1 'polypeptide(L)'
;MTQPGTIDYEEICAGLESKSITYMDVRNQSELQSDGKIVGSVNLPLPEIIEALASPDADFKNKYGFEKPDKCAALVVGCLAGKRAAAAGEQLENLGFSNF
;
A
#
# COMPACT_ATOMS: atom_id res chain seq x y z
N MET A 1 -0.76 11.87 -16.74
CA MET A 1 -0.22 12.55 -15.55
C MET A 1 -1.25 12.34 -14.44
N THR A 2 -1.26 11.17 -13.82
CA THR A 2 -2.14 10.89 -12.69
C THR A 2 -1.41 11.42 -11.46
N GLN A 3 -1.85 12.56 -10.91
CA GLN A 3 -1.32 13.02 -9.64
C GLN A 3 -1.81 12.07 -8.55
N PRO A 4 -0.97 11.67 -7.58
CA PRO A 4 -1.45 10.90 -6.43
C PRO A 4 -2.52 11.73 -5.72
N GLY A 5 -3.74 11.19 -5.66
CA GLY A 5 -4.87 11.83 -5.01
C GLY A 5 -4.64 11.90 -3.50
N THR A 6 -5.10 12.97 -2.86
CA THR A 6 -5.25 12.96 -1.39
C THR A 6 -6.63 12.42 -1.08
N ILE A 7 -6.72 11.39 -0.24
CA ILE A 7 -7.96 10.76 0.20
C ILE A 7 -8.19 11.04 1.68
N ASP A 8 -9.42 11.36 2.05
CA ASP A 8 -9.75 11.67 3.44
C ASP A 8 -9.91 10.41 4.29
N TYR A 9 -9.73 10.55 5.61
CA TYR A 9 -9.83 9.43 6.55
C TYR A 9 -11.18 8.69 6.48
N GLU A 10 -12.27 9.45 6.32
CA GLU A 10 -13.62 8.89 6.21
C GLU A 10 -13.78 8.02 4.95
N GLU A 11 -13.19 8.45 3.83
CA GLU A 11 -13.18 7.69 2.58
C GLU A 11 -12.32 6.44 2.69
N ILE A 12 -11.19 6.51 3.40
CA ILE A 12 -10.37 5.33 3.69
C ILE A 12 -11.18 4.31 4.50
N CYS A 13 -11.86 4.75 5.57
CA CYS A 13 -12.70 3.88 6.39
C CYS A 13 -13.82 3.23 5.56
N ALA A 14 -14.59 4.03 4.82
CA ALA A 14 -15.66 3.52 3.97
C ALA A 14 -15.12 2.58 2.87
N GLY A 15 -13.96 2.90 2.30
CA GLY A 15 -13.29 2.10 1.30
C GLY A 15 -12.84 0.74 1.82
N LEU A 16 -12.28 0.71 3.03
CA LEU A 16 -11.86 -0.52 3.72
C LEU A 16 -13.06 -1.38 4.11
N GLU A 17 -14.14 -0.77 4.62
CA GLU A 17 -15.38 -1.48 4.96
C GLU A 17 -16.04 -2.10 3.73
N SER A 18 -16.10 -1.36 2.63
CA SER A 18 -16.66 -1.82 1.35
C SER A 18 -15.71 -2.69 0.52
N LYS A 19 -14.45 -2.86 0.96
CA LYS A 19 -13.37 -3.53 0.21
C LYS A 19 -13.16 -2.97 -1.21
N SER A 20 -13.47 -1.69 -1.40
CA SER A 20 -13.30 -0.99 -2.68
C SER A 20 -11.88 -0.44 -2.86
N ILE A 21 -11.12 -0.31 -1.77
CA ILE A 21 -9.72 0.11 -1.79
C ILE A 21 -8.84 -0.90 -1.04
N THR A 22 -7.55 -0.89 -1.36
CA THR A 22 -6.51 -1.55 -0.57
C THR A 22 -5.62 -0.50 0.06
N TYR A 23 -5.69 -0.34 1.38
CA TYR A 23 -4.76 0.53 2.10
C TYR A 23 -3.44 -0.20 2.36
N MET A 24 -2.38 0.26 1.71
CA MET A 24 -1.01 -0.22 1.86
C MET A 24 -0.22 0.69 2.81
N ASP A 25 0.07 0.16 3.99
CA ASP A 25 0.93 0.81 4.96
C ASP A 25 2.40 0.52 4.65
N VAL A 26 3.19 1.55 4.35
CA VAL A 26 4.60 1.42 3.95
C VAL A 26 5.58 1.64 5.11
N ARG A 27 5.08 1.66 6.34
CA ARG A 27 5.91 1.68 7.56
C ARG A 27 6.63 0.34 7.76
N ASN A 28 7.68 0.36 8.59
CA ASN A 28 8.36 -0.86 8.98
C ASN A 28 7.47 -1.69 9.92
N GLN A 29 7.61 -3.02 9.89
CA GLN A 29 6.80 -3.92 10.72
C GLN A 29 6.93 -3.61 12.22
N SER A 30 8.12 -3.20 12.69
CA SER A 30 8.34 -2.83 14.10
C SER A 30 7.49 -1.63 14.53
N GLU A 31 7.25 -0.66 13.64
CA GLU A 31 6.37 0.48 13.92
C GLU A 31 4.92 0.02 14.06
N LEU A 32 4.47 -0.94 13.24
CA LEU A 32 3.11 -1.49 13.34
C LEU A 32 2.88 -2.31 14.61
N GLN A 33 3.91 -2.98 15.11
CA GLN A 33 3.84 -3.72 16.37
C GLN A 33 3.75 -2.79 17.58
N SER A 34 4.39 -1.62 17.52
CA SER A 34 4.38 -0.62 18.59
C SER A 34 3.14 0.26 18.56
N ASP A 35 2.82 0.83 17.39
CA ASP A 35 1.82 1.90 17.26
C ASP A 35 0.45 1.36 16.84
N GLY A 36 0.39 0.07 16.51
CA GLY A 36 -0.77 -0.58 15.94
C GLY A 36 -0.88 -0.41 14.42
N LYS A 37 -1.82 -1.20 13.88
CA LYS A 37 -2.10 -1.29 12.45
C LYS A 37 -3.56 -0.92 12.20
N ILE A 38 -3.82 -0.21 11.10
CA ILE A 38 -5.17 0.07 10.64
C ILE A 38 -5.88 -1.25 10.32
N VAL A 39 -7.08 -1.45 10.87
CA VAL A 39 -7.86 -2.66 10.62
C VAL A 39 -8.21 -2.73 9.13
N GLY A 40 -7.94 -3.87 8.51
CA GLY A 40 -8.16 -4.07 7.06
C GLY A 40 -7.02 -3.57 6.16
N SER A 41 -5.99 -2.91 6.71
CA SER A 41 -4.82 -2.56 5.90
C SER A 41 -3.90 -3.75 5.64
N VAL A 42 -3.03 -3.60 4.65
CA VAL A 42 -1.90 -4.49 4.38
C VAL A 42 -0.60 -3.74 4.63
N ASN A 43 0.48 -4.45 4.98
CA ASN A 43 1.77 -3.82 5.19
C ASN A 43 2.76 -4.27 4.12
N LEU A 44 3.34 -3.30 3.42
CA LEU A 44 4.42 -3.53 2.48
C LEU A 44 5.48 -2.44 2.71
N PRO A 45 6.56 -2.72 3.47
CA PRO A 45 7.56 -1.71 3.81
C PRO A 45 8.16 -1.07 2.55
N LEU A 46 8.33 0.26 2.57
CA LEU A 46 8.94 1.02 1.47
C LEU A 46 10.19 0.37 0.85
N PRO A 47 11.21 -0.09 1.60
CA PRO A 47 12.41 -0.66 1.00
C PRO A 47 12.16 -1.96 0.21
N GLU A 48 11.02 -2.63 0.43
CA GLU A 48 10.70 -3.92 -0.17
C GLU A 48 9.74 -3.80 -1.36
N ILE A 49 9.11 -2.64 -1.60
CA ILE A 49 8.06 -2.48 -2.62
C ILE A 49 8.48 -2.99 -4.00
N ILE A 50 9.65 -2.57 -4.49
CA ILE A 50 10.14 -2.95 -5.82
C ILE A 50 10.34 -4.47 -5.92
N GLU A 51 11.04 -5.05 -4.96
CA GLU A 51 11.34 -6.50 -4.96
C GLU A 51 10.06 -7.33 -4.79
N ALA A 52 9.19 -6.91 -3.88
CA ALA A 52 7.93 -7.57 -3.60
C ALA A 52 7.02 -7.61 -4.83
N LEU A 53 6.83 -6.46 -5.49
CA LEU A 53 5.95 -6.37 -6.64
C LEU A 53 6.55 -7.01 -7.91
N ALA A 54 7.88 -7.12 -7.99
CA ALA A 54 8.58 -7.89 -9.01
C ALA A 54 8.53 -9.41 -8.76
N SER A 55 8.23 -9.85 -7.54
CA SER A 55 8.20 -11.27 -7.18
C SER A 55 6.94 -11.99 -7.71
N PRO A 56 7.02 -13.31 -7.91
CA PRO A 56 5.85 -14.14 -8.24
C PRO A 56 4.75 -14.01 -7.17
N ASP A 57 3.50 -14.09 -7.61
CA ASP A 57 2.32 -13.91 -6.76
C ASP A 57 2.28 -14.88 -5.57
N ALA A 58 2.75 -16.10 -5.76
CA ALA A 58 2.84 -17.11 -4.71
C ALA A 58 3.84 -16.71 -3.62
N ASP A 59 5.02 -16.22 -4.00
CA ASP A 59 6.07 -15.79 -3.07
C ASP A 59 5.66 -14.54 -2.32
N PHE A 60 5.02 -13.59 -3.01
CA PHE A 60 4.46 -12.39 -2.42
C PHE A 60 3.43 -12.74 -1.34
N LYS A 61 2.44 -13.58 -1.68
CA LYS A 61 1.39 -13.98 -0.74
C LYS A 61 1.94 -14.73 0.46
N ASN A 62 2.96 -15.56 0.26
CA ASN A 62 3.61 -16.30 1.33
C ASN A 62 4.41 -15.36 2.27
N LYS A 63 5.10 -14.35 1.73
CA LYS A 63 5.93 -13.42 2.51
C LYS A 63 5.10 -12.37 3.26
N TYR A 64 4.11 -11.77 2.59
CA TYR A 64 3.36 -10.64 3.14
C TYR A 64 1.97 -11.00 3.69
N GLY A 65 1.47 -12.20 3.39
CA GLY A 65 0.18 -12.68 3.90
C GLY A 65 -1.05 -12.06 3.23
N PHE A 66 -0.89 -11.38 2.09
CA PHE A 66 -2.00 -10.83 1.30
C PHE A 66 -1.75 -10.99 -0.20
N GLU A 67 -2.79 -10.83 -1.01
CA GLU A 67 -2.67 -10.99 -2.47
C GLU A 67 -1.95 -9.79 -3.09
N LYS A 68 -1.07 -10.05 -4.06
CA LYS A 68 -0.36 -8.98 -4.76
C LYS A 68 -1.38 -8.09 -5.46
N PRO A 69 -1.36 -6.76 -5.23
CA PRO A 69 -2.35 -5.88 -5.83
C PRO A 69 -2.17 -5.81 -7.35
N ASP A 70 -3.31 -5.74 -8.05
CA ASP A 70 -3.33 -5.51 -9.50
C ASP A 70 -2.89 -4.08 -9.82
N LYS A 71 -2.27 -3.86 -10.99
CA LYS A 71 -1.81 -2.55 -11.45
C LYS A 71 -2.93 -1.53 -11.65
N CYS A 72 -4.16 -2.02 -11.83
CA CYS A 72 -5.38 -1.22 -11.98
C CYS A 72 -6.21 -1.13 -10.69
N ALA A 73 -5.83 -1.85 -9.62
CA ALA A 73 -6.56 -1.81 -8.36
C ALA A 73 -6.48 -0.42 -7.72
N ALA A 74 -7.54 -0.02 -7.00
CA ALA A 74 -7.55 1.20 -6.21
C ALA A 74 -6.68 1.00 -4.96
N LEU A 75 -5.45 1.47 -5.03
CA LEU A 75 -4.50 1.45 -3.93
C LEU A 75 -4.54 2.78 -3.20
N VAL A 76 -4.34 2.72 -1.89
CA VAL A 76 -4.09 3.92 -1.07
C VAL A 76 -2.83 3.64 -0.29
N VAL A 77 -1.81 4.47 -0.49
CA VAL A 77 -0.52 4.28 0.18
C VAL A 77 -0.35 5.28 1.31
N GLY A 78 -0.06 4.78 2.51
CA GLY A 78 0.06 5.61 3.70
C GLY A 78 1.32 5.34 4.52
N CYS A 79 1.82 6.39 5.18
CA CYS A 79 2.85 6.30 6.21
C CYS A 79 2.61 7.34 7.31
N LEU A 80 3.46 7.34 8.35
CA LEU A 80 3.29 8.23 9.51
C LEU A 80 3.32 9.74 9.18
N ALA A 81 4.13 10.16 8.20
CA ALA A 81 4.41 11.58 7.93
C ALA A 81 4.35 11.97 6.44
N GLY A 82 3.70 11.14 5.61
CA GLY A 82 3.57 11.35 4.15
C GLY A 82 4.84 11.12 3.30
N LYS A 83 6.06 11.33 3.84
CA LYS A 83 7.32 11.23 3.04
C LYS A 83 7.55 9.86 2.39
N ARG A 84 7.30 8.77 3.12
CA ARG A 84 7.46 7.41 2.59
C ARG A 84 6.34 7.05 1.63
N ALA A 85 5.15 7.60 1.81
CA ALA A 85 4.03 7.39 0.89
C ALA A 85 4.31 8.02 -0.48
N ALA A 86 4.87 9.23 -0.51
CA ALA A 86 5.30 9.86 -1.76
C ALA A 86 6.37 9.02 -2.50
N ALA A 87 7.40 8.54 -1.78
CA ALA A 87 8.43 7.68 -2.35
C ALA A 87 7.87 6.33 -2.85
N ALA A 88 6.93 5.74 -2.12
CA ALA A 88 6.24 4.53 -2.54
C ALA A 88 5.41 4.77 -3.81
N GLY A 89 4.73 5.91 -3.91
CA GLY A 89 4.00 6.30 -5.11
C GLY A 89 4.89 6.37 -6.34
N GLU A 90 6.08 6.98 -6.23
CA GLU A 90 7.06 7.01 -7.34
C GLU A 90 7.50 5.60 -7.76
N GLN A 91 7.72 4.69 -6.79
CA GLN A 91 8.06 3.30 -7.09
C GLN A 91 6.91 2.55 -7.77
N LEU A 92 5.67 2.78 -7.33
CA LEU A 92 4.47 2.20 -7.94
C LEU A 92 4.27 2.71 -9.37
N GLU A 93 4.48 4.00 -9.63
CA GLU A 93 4.43 4.57 -10.98
C GLU A 93 5.43 3.88 -11.91
N ASN A 94 6.67 3.70 -11.46
CA ASN A 94 7.73 3.02 -12.21
C ASN A 94 7.39 1.55 -12.51
N LEU A 95 6.61 0.89 -11.65
CA LEU A 95 6.13 -0.48 -11.84
C LEU A 95 4.88 -0.56 -12.72
N GLY A 96 4.33 0.59 -13.13
CA GLY A 96 3.16 0.71 -14.00
C GLY A 96 1.83 0.61 -13.27
N PHE A 97 1.79 0.87 -11.96
CA PHE A 97 0.54 1.11 -11.27
C PHE A 97 -0.03 2.46 -11.72
N SER A 98 -1.35 2.54 -11.82
CA SER A 98 -2.01 3.72 -12.40
C SER A 98 -3.02 4.39 -11.47
N ASN A 99 -3.30 3.78 -10.31
CA ASN A 99 -4.36 4.17 -9.39
C ASN A 99 -3.91 3.99 -7.92
N PHE A 100 -3.12 4.93 -7.41
CA PHE A 100 -2.54 4.90 -6.05
C PHE A 100 -2.39 6.29 -5.42
#